data_AF-A0A9W9ZI21-F1
#
_entry.id   AF-A0A9W9ZI21-F1
#
_cell.length_a   1.000
_cell.length_b   1.000
_cell.length_c   1.000
_cell.angle_alpha   90.00
_cell.angle_beta   90.00
_cell.angle_gamma   90.00
#
_symmetry.space_group_name_H-M   'P 1'
#
loop_
_entity.id
_entity.type
_entity.pdbx_description
1 polymer ?
#
loop_
_entity_poly.entity_id
_entity_poly.type
_entity_poly.pdbx_seq_one_letter_code
_entity_poly.pdbx_strand_id
1 'polypeptide(L)'
;MSGGIAFVLDRKKIFSSLCNQEIVDLEAVTGTDVELVRGLVRDHQQLTGSSVAERLLEDWDSSVKMFVKVMPRDYKRALQQLKEEEEAEVALICVLQ
;
A
#
# COMPACT_ATOMS: atom_id res chain seq x y z
N MET A 1 9.34 -8.45 -9.10
CA MET A 1 7.96 -8.41 -8.58
C MET A 1 7.05 -8.09 -9.76
N SER A 2 6.18 -9.01 -10.18
CA SER A 2 5.44 -8.96 -11.46
C SER A 2 3.99 -8.46 -11.37
N GLY A 3 3.54 -7.96 -10.21
CA GLY A 3 2.23 -7.33 -10.07
C GLY A 3 1.72 -7.40 -8.64
N GLY A 4 1.48 -6.25 -8.02
CA GLY A 4 1.00 -6.15 -6.65
C GLY A 4 1.53 -4.92 -5.91
N ILE A 5 0.85 -4.58 -4.81
CA ILE A 5 1.26 -3.53 -3.87
C ILE A 5 2.01 -4.20 -2.72
N ALA A 6 3.15 -3.63 -2.32
CA ALA A 6 3.85 -4.05 -1.12
C ALA A 6 3.94 -2.92 -0.10
N PHE A 7 3.92 -3.27 1.18
CA PHE A 7 4.12 -2.34 2.28
C PHE A 7 5.37 -2.75 3.06
N VAL A 8 6.32 -1.83 3.19
CA VAL A 8 7.62 -2.09 3.81
C VAL A 8 7.76 -1.23 5.05
N LEU A 9 8.09 -1.85 6.18
CA LEU A 9 8.43 -1.13 7.41
C LEU A 9 9.86 -0.60 7.34
N ASP A 10 10.03 0.70 7.11
CA ASP A 10 11.33 1.37 7.04
C ASP A 10 11.59 2.25 8.27
N ARG A 11 12.15 1.65 9.32
CA ARG A 11 12.50 2.36 10.56
C ARG A 11 13.66 3.34 10.42
N LYS A 12 14.54 3.13 9.43
CA LYS A 12 15.78 3.89 9.27
C LYS A 12 15.73 4.88 8.11
N LYS A 13 14.63 4.89 7.34
CA LYS A 13 14.48 5.69 6.11
C LYS A 13 15.58 5.42 5.07
N ILE A 14 16.07 4.17 5.03
CA ILE A 14 17.15 3.75 4.11
C ILE A 14 16.61 2.95 2.93
N PHE A 15 15.34 2.53 2.95
CA PHE A 15 14.79 1.61 1.97
C PHE A 15 14.84 2.19 0.55
N SER A 16 14.74 3.52 0.42
CA SER A 16 14.91 4.22 -0.86
C SER A 16 16.23 3.85 -1.55
N SER A 17 17.33 3.70 -0.81
CA SER A 17 18.64 3.31 -1.35
C SER A 17 18.79 1.81 -1.64
N LEU A 18 17.89 0.98 -1.11
CA LEU A 18 17.91 -0.48 -1.25
C LEU A 18 16.95 -1.00 -2.34
N CYS A 19 16.17 -0.11 -2.95
CA CYS A 19 15.17 -0.46 -3.94
C CYS A 19 15.58 0.00 -5.36
N ASN A 20 15.09 -0.73 -6.37
CA ASN A 20 15.30 -0.37 -7.77
C ASN A 20 14.32 0.73 -8.21
N GLN A 21 14.70 2.00 -8.03
CA GLN A 21 13.87 3.17 -8.31
C GLN A 21 13.53 3.40 -9.80
N GLU A 22 14.15 2.67 -10.72
CA GLU A 22 13.80 2.75 -12.16
C GLU A 22 12.39 2.19 -12.42
N ILE A 23 11.97 1.20 -11.63
CA ILE A 23 10.79 0.37 -11.92
C ILE A 23 9.70 0.52 -10.86
N VAL A 24 10.03 0.99 -9.66
CA VAL A 24 9.07 1.14 -8.56
C VAL A 24 8.98 2.58 -8.08
N ASP A 25 7.77 2.99 -7.74
CA ASP A 25 7.50 4.22 -7.03
C ASP A 25 7.34 3.90 -5.52
N LEU A 26 7.85 4.80 -4.69
CA LEU A 26 7.71 4.76 -3.24
C LEU A 26 6.77 5.86 -2.79
N GLU A 27 5.69 5.49 -2.12
CA GLU A 27 4.65 6.40 -1.68
C GLU A 27 4.40 6.24 -0.17
N ALA A 28 3.85 7.29 0.45
CA ALA A 28 3.40 7.22 1.83
C ALA A 28 2.08 6.42 1.92
N VAL A 29 1.92 5.64 2.98
CA VAL A 29 0.66 4.93 3.26
C VAL A 29 -0.40 5.94 3.71
N THR A 30 -1.51 6.05 2.96
CA THR A 30 -2.58 7.03 3.23
C THR A 30 -3.96 6.43 2.99
N GLY A 31 -4.99 7.05 3.59
CA GLY A 31 -6.40 6.69 3.38
C GLY A 31 -6.69 5.22 3.68
N THR A 32 -7.28 4.51 2.71
CA THR A 32 -7.65 3.09 2.81
C THR A 32 -6.46 2.16 3.02
N ASP A 33 -5.26 2.55 2.56
CA ASP A 33 -4.06 1.74 2.76
C ASP A 33 -3.67 1.65 4.24
N VAL A 34 -3.97 2.69 5.04
CA VAL A 34 -3.67 2.69 6.49
C VAL A 34 -4.43 1.57 7.19
N GLU A 35 -5.73 1.46 6.94
CA GLU A 35 -6.57 0.43 7.55
C GLU A 35 -6.20 -0.97 7.04
N LEU A 36 -5.85 -1.08 5.77
CA LEU A 36 -5.37 -2.34 5.19
C LEU A 36 -4.09 -2.83 5.89
N VAL A 37 -3.07 -1.97 6.00
CA VAL A 37 -1.81 -2.34 6.68
C VAL A 37 -2.07 -2.66 8.15
N ARG A 38 -2.93 -1.90 8.82
CA ARG A 38 -3.30 -2.16 10.22
C ARG A 38 -3.93 -3.54 10.38
N GLY A 39 -4.83 -3.92 9.48
CA GLY A 39 -5.45 -5.24 9.44
C GLY A 39 -4.40 -6.34 9.26
N LEU A 40 -3.52 -6.20 8.27
CA LEU A 40 -2.45 -7.16 8.01
C LEU A 40 -1.50 -7.33 9.19
N VAL A 41 -1.12 -6.25 9.87
CA VAL A 41 -0.26 -6.30 11.06
C VAL A 41 -0.98 -6.96 12.24
N ARG A 42 -2.28 -6.70 12.41
CA ARG A 42 -3.11 -7.37 13.43
C ARG A 42 -3.21 -8.87 13.17
N ASP A 43 -3.54 -9.27 11.96
CA ASP A 43 -3.64 -10.68 11.59
C ASP A 43 -2.30 -11.38 11.80
N HIS A 44 -1.19 -10.74 11.41
CA HIS A 44 0.15 -11.24 11.69
C HIS A 44 0.43 -11.40 13.19
N GLN A 45 0.04 -10.42 14.03
CA GLN A 45 0.18 -10.51 15.49
C GLN A 45 -0.62 -11.68 16.06
N GLN A 46 -1.87 -11.86 15.62
CA GLN A 46 -2.74 -12.93 16.10
C GLN A 46 -2.25 -14.31 15.69
N LEU A 47 -1.79 -14.45 14.44
CA LEU A 47 -1.36 -15.73 13.89
C LEU A 47 0.03 -16.15 14.37
N THR A 48 0.91 -15.21 14.72
CA THR A 48 2.32 -15.50 15.04
C THR A 48 2.74 -15.15 16.46
N GLY A 49 1.96 -14.36 17.19
CA GLY A 49 2.35 -13.82 18.50
C GLY A 49 3.50 -12.81 18.43
N SER A 50 3.71 -12.16 17.27
CA SER A 50 4.82 -11.24 17.06
C SER A 50 4.77 -10.03 18.00
N SER A 51 5.72 -9.93 18.92
CA SER A 51 5.89 -8.77 19.81
C SER A 51 6.26 -7.49 19.06
N VAL A 52 6.82 -7.61 17.86
CA VAL A 52 7.06 -6.46 16.98
C VAL A 52 5.74 -5.92 16.45
N ALA A 53 4.84 -6.81 16.01
CA ALA A 53 3.52 -6.41 15.51
C ALA A 53 2.66 -5.80 16.63
N GLU A 54 2.73 -6.36 17.84
CA GLU A 54 2.09 -5.79 19.02
C GLU A 54 2.54 -4.34 19.27
N ARG A 55 3.86 -4.08 19.35
CA ARG A 55 4.39 -2.73 19.55
C ARG A 55 3.99 -1.75 18.43
N LEU A 56 3.92 -2.23 17.19
CA LEU A 56 3.47 -1.39 16.06
C LEU A 56 1.99 -1.00 16.21
N LEU A 57 1.16 -1.87 16.79
CA LEU A 57 -0.27 -1.63 17.01
C LEU A 57 -0.54 -0.76 18.24
N GLU A 58 0.33 -0.78 19.26
CA GLU A 58 0.24 0.07 20.45
C GLU A 58 0.37 1.56 20.13
N ASP A 59 1.33 1.93 19.26
CA ASP A 59 1.52 3.31 18.78
C ASP A 59 1.35 3.36 17.25
N TRP A 60 0.12 3.09 16.80
CA TRP A 60 -0.18 2.96 15.38
C TRP A 60 0.03 4.27 14.60
N ASP A 61 -0.36 5.41 15.16
CA ASP A 61 -0.29 6.72 14.49
C ASP A 61 1.14 7.16 14.17
N SER A 62 2.10 6.74 15.00
CA SER A 62 3.53 6.91 14.73
C SER A 62 4.06 5.80 13.82
N SER A 63 3.62 4.57 14.06
CA SER A 63 4.09 3.38 13.34
C SER A 63 3.77 3.40 11.86
N VAL A 64 2.57 3.84 11.49
CA VAL A 64 2.14 3.91 10.07
C VAL A 64 3.04 4.83 9.24
N LYS A 65 3.61 5.88 9.84
CA LYS A 65 4.52 6.83 9.17
C LYS A 65 5.87 6.21 8.81
N MET A 66 6.21 5.06 9.40
CA MET A 66 7.40 4.29 9.04
C MET A 66 7.15 3.32 7.89
N PHE A 67 5.90 3.12 7.48
CA PHE A 67 5.60 2.26 6.35
C PHE A 67 5.72 3.02 5.03
N VAL A 68 6.29 2.35 4.04
CA VAL A 68 6.41 2.82 2.66
C VAL A 68 5.63 1.87 1.78
N LYS A 69 4.75 2.43 0.96
CA LYS A 69 4.05 1.72 -0.10
C LYS A 69 4.98 1.62 -1.31
N VAL A 70 5.17 0.42 -1.81
CA VAL A 70 5.99 0.12 -3.00
C VAL A 70 5.06 -0.30 -4.11
N MET A 71 5.08 0.44 -5.21
CA MET A 71 4.22 0.19 -6.35
C MET A 71 5.04 0.10 -7.64
N PRO A 72 5.04 -1.05 -8.35
CA PRO A 72 5.66 -1.13 -9.67
C PRO A 72 4.96 -0.19 -10.66
N ARG A 73 5.73 0.58 -11.43
CA ARG A 73 5.20 1.61 -12.36
C ARG A 73 4.26 1.01 -13.41
N ASP A 74 4.62 -0.13 -13.96
CA ASP A 74 3.79 -0.82 -14.97
C ASP A 74 2.47 -1.30 -14.36
N TYR A 75 2.49 -1.73 -13.09
CA TYR A 75 1.29 -2.12 -12.37
C TYR A 75 0.39 -0.91 -12.04
N LYS A 76 0.99 0.22 -11.67
CA LYS A 76 0.27 1.49 -11.46
C LYS A 76 -0.43 1.97 -12.73
N ARG A 77 0.25 1.88 -13.89
CA ARG A 77 -0.35 2.21 -15.20
C ARG A 77 -1.54 1.32 -15.52
N ALA A 78 -1.41 0.01 -15.33
CA ALA A 78 -2.50 -0.93 -15.57
C ALA A 78 -3.72 -0.65 -14.67
N LEU A 79 -3.51 -0.38 -13.38
CA LEU A 79 -4.60 -0.03 -12.46
C LEU A 79 -5.28 1.30 -12.81
N GLN A 80 -4.52 2.28 -13.29
CA GLN A 80 -5.09 3.54 -13.72
C GLN A 80 -5.95 3.37 -14.97
N GLN A 81 -5.51 2.58 -15.94
CA GLN A 81 -6.30 2.25 -17.14
C GLN A 81 -7.61 1.55 -16.76
N LEU A 82 -7.57 0.56 -15.87
CA LEU A 82 -8.78 -0.12 -15.40
C LEU A 82 -9.75 0.85 -14.70
N LYS A 83 -9.23 1.76 -13.87
CA LYS A 83 -10.06 2.76 -13.17
C LYS A 83 -10.70 3.75 -14.15
N GLU A 84 -9.97 4.19 -15.16
CA GLU A 84 -10.47 5.06 -16.22
C GLU A 84 -11.54 4.35 -17.07
N GLU A 85 -11.36 3.07 -17.37
CA GLU A 85 -12.35 2.23 -18.06
C GLU A 85 -13.62 2.05 -17.22
N GLU A 86 -13.49 1.72 -15.92
CA GLU A 86 -14.62 1.61 -14.98
C GLU A 86 -15.36 2.95 -14.83
N GLU A 87 -14.64 4.07 -14.67
CA GLU A 87 -15.25 5.41 -14.57
C GLU A 87 -15.96 5.81 -15.87
N ALA A 88 -15.40 5.48 -17.04
CA ALA A 88 -16.03 5.72 -18.34
C ALA A 88 -17.29 4.87 -18.55
N GLU A 89 -17.28 3.60 -18.11
CA GLU A 89 -18.44 2.71 -18.16
C GLU A 89 -19.56 3.19 -17.23
N VAL A 90 -19.23 3.58 -16.00
CA VAL A 90 -20.19 4.18 -15.04
C VAL A 90 -20.76 5.50 -15.59
N ALA A 91 -19.92 6.36 -16.17
CA ALA A 91 -20.36 7.62 -16.76
C ALA A 91 -21.30 7.39 -17.96
N LEU A 92 -21.03 6.40 -18.81
CA LEU A 92 -21.90 6.05 -19.93
C LEU A 92 -23.27 5.54 -19.45
N ILE A 93 -23.30 4.74 -18.40
CA ILE A 93 -24.55 4.25 -17.78
C ILE A 93 -25.36 5.43 -17.20
N CYS A 94 -24.72 6.39 -16.52
CA CYS A 94 -25.41 7.54 -15.93
C CYS A 94 -25.96 8.55 -16.95
N VAL A 95 -25.39 8.64 -18.17
CA VAL A 95 -25.90 9.55 -19.22
C VAL A 95 -27.08 8.95 -19.99
N LEU A 96 -27.32 7.64 -19.85
CA LEU A 96 -28.41 6.91 -20.49
C LEU A 96 -29.63 6.67 -19.58
N GLN A 97 -29.64 7.23 -18.36
CA GLN A 97 -30.77 7.20 -17.42
C GLN A 97 -31.33 8.60 -17.17
#